data_AF-A0AA86IQW0-F1
#
_entry.id   AF-A0AA86IQW0-F1
#
_cell.length_a   1.000
_cell.length_b   1.000
_cell.length_c   1.000
_cell.angle_alpha   90.00
_cell.angle_beta   90.00
_cell.angle_gamma   90.00
#
_symmetry.space_group_name_H-M   'P 1'
#
loop_
_entity.id
_entity.type
_entity.pdbx_description
1 polymer ?
#
loop_
_entity_poly.entity_id
_entity_poly.type
_entity_poly.pdbx_seq_one_letter_code
_entity_poly.pdbx_strand_id
1 'polypeptide(L)' 'MVISGQFSTVKPVCQLRDKPLNAKNDTEVRIPEEWELTPQQRAFIETFAEDEPKKQ' A
#
# COMPACT_ATOMS: atom_id res chain seq x y z
N MET A 1 1.92 14.11 15.85
CA MET A 1 1.23 12.87 16.27
C MET A 1 1.20 11.97 15.04
N VAL A 2 1.94 10.85 15.02
CA VAL A 2 1.96 9.92 13.88
C VAL A 2 1.05 8.76 14.23
N ILE A 3 -0.09 8.63 13.56
CA ILE A 3 -0.97 7.48 13.73
C ILE A 3 -0.44 6.40 12.77
N SER A 4 0.51 5.60 13.25
CA SER A 4 0.84 4.33 12.61
C SER A 4 -0.27 3.35 12.95
N GLY A 5 -1.25 3.21 12.07
CA GLY A 5 -2.27 2.17 12.20
C GLY A 5 -1.62 0.80 12.11
N GLN A 6 -1.50 0.09 13.23
CA GLN A 6 -1.17 -1.32 13.21
C GLN A 6 -2.40 -2.08 12.71
N PHE A 7 -2.47 -2.33 11.41
CA PHE A 7 -3.35 -3.35 10.88
C PHE A 7 -2.75 -4.70 11.26
N SER A 8 -3.32 -5.35 12.27
CA SER A 8 -3.06 -6.76 12.52
C SER A 8 -3.57 -7.53 11.30
N THR A 9 -2.67 -7.84 10.38
CA THR A 9 -2.95 -8.79 9.30
C THR A 9 -3.12 -10.14 9.96
N VAL A 10 -4.36 -10.47 10.34
CA VAL A 10 -4.72 -11.83 10.71
C VAL A 10 -4.48 -12.64 9.45
N LYS A 11 -3.29 -13.24 9.34
CA LYS A 11 -2.97 -14.13 8.23
C LYS A 11 -3.99 -15.27 8.31
N PRO A 12 -4.85 -15.46 7.30
CA PRO A 12 -5.71 -16.63 7.28
C PRO A 12 -4.79 -17.85 7.31
N VAL A 13 -5.05 -18.77 8.24
CA VAL A 13 -4.33 -20.05 8.30
C VAL A 13 -4.84 -20.89 7.14
N CYS A 14 -4.26 -20.71 5.95
CA CYS A 14 -4.60 -21.49 4.78
C CYS A 14 -4.17 -22.95 5.01
N GLN A 15 -5.14 -23.85 5.07
CA GLN A 15 -4.90 -25.28 5.14
C GLN A 15 -4.35 -25.79 3.81
N LEU A 16 -3.63 -26.92 3.83
CA LEU A 16 -3.01 -27.54 2.65
C LEU A 16 -4.01 -27.84 1.50
N ARG A 17 -5.31 -27.86 1.78
CA ARG A 17 -6.40 -28.09 0.81
C ARG A 17 -7.30 -26.87 0.59
N ASP A 18 -6.96 -25.72 1.18
CA ASP A 18 -7.58 -24.47 0.79
C ASP A 18 -7.09 -24.16 -0.62
N LYS A 19 -7.82 -24.64 -1.62
CA LYS A 19 -7.67 -24.10 -2.97
C LYS A 19 -8.00 -22.62 -2.81
N PRO A 20 -7.05 -21.69 -3.08
CA PRO A 20 -7.46 -20.31 -3.22
C PRO A 20 -8.47 -20.33 -4.35
N LEU A 21 -9.75 -20.11 -4.04
CA LEU A 21 -10.74 -19.77 -5.03
C LEU A 21 -10.09 -18.63 -5.77
N ASN A 22 -9.64 -18.86 -7.02
CA ASN A 22 -8.87 -17.90 -7.81
C ASN A 22 -9.43 -16.54 -7.51
N ALA A 23 -8.75 -15.79 -6.64
CA ALA A 23 -9.25 -14.54 -6.15
C ALA A 23 -9.20 -13.71 -7.40
N LYS A 24 -10.35 -13.55 -8.05
CA LYS A 24 -10.47 -12.69 -9.21
C LYS A 24 -9.82 -11.41 -8.72
N ASN A 25 -8.80 -10.93 -9.43
CA ASN A 25 -8.08 -9.70 -9.09
C ASN A 25 -9.00 -8.47 -9.29
N ASP A 26 -10.29 -8.61 -8.98
CA ASP A 26 -11.39 -7.66 -9.03
C ASP A 26 -11.41 -6.77 -7.78
N THR A 27 -10.42 -6.88 -6.89
CA THR A 27 -10.23 -5.84 -5.88
C THR A 27 -9.37 -4.75 -6.49
N GLU A 28 -9.94 -4.02 -7.44
CA GLU A 28 -9.44 -2.70 -7.80
C GLU A 28 -9.62 -1.83 -6.56
N VAL A 29 -8.61 -1.76 -5.70
CA VAL A 29 -8.60 -0.87 -4.55
C VAL A 29 -8.54 0.54 -5.11
N ARG A 30 -9.71 1.15 -5.27
CA ARG A 30 -9.83 2.53 -5.73
C ARG A 30 -9.53 3.46 -4.58
N ILE A 31 -8.55 4.32 -4.79
CA ILE A 31 -8.31 5.45 -3.90
C ILE A 31 -9.49 6.41 -4.08
N PRO A 32 -10.17 6.85 -2.99
CA PRO A 32 -11.21 7.86 -3.08
C PRO A 32 -10.69 9.16 -3.71
N GLU A 33 -11.53 9.86 -4.47
CA GLU A 33 -11.12 11.12 -5.11
C GLU A 33 -10.83 12.22 -4.08
N GLU A 34 -11.42 12.12 -2.90
CA GLU A 34 -11.26 13.07 -1.79
C GLU A 34 -9.96 12.88 -1.01
N TRP A 35 -9.12 11.92 -1.39
CA TRP A 35 -7.85 11.65 -0.72
C TRP A 35 -6.76 12.61 -1.20
N GLU A 36 -6.60 13.70 -0.45
CA GLU A 36 -5.53 14.67 -0.68
C GLU A 36 -4.33 14.43 0.24
N LEU A 37 -3.13 14.58 -0.32
CA LEU A 37 -1.91 14.53 0.46
C LEU A 37 -1.71 15.83 1.24
N THR A 38 -1.43 15.70 2.54
CA THR A 38 -1.03 16.87 3.34
C THR A 38 0.31 17.44 2.86
N PRO A 39 0.59 18.74 3.08
CA PRO A 39 1.87 19.34 2.67
C PRO A 39 3.09 18.59 3.20
N GLN A 40 3.02 18.08 4.44
CA GLN A 40 4.10 17.31 5.05
C GLN A 40 4.32 15.95 4.35
N GLN A 41 3.26 15.25 3.96
CA GLN A 41 3.37 13.98 3.23
C GLN A 41 3.94 14.20 1.83
N ARG A 42 3.54 15.28 1.15
CA ARG A 42 4.09 15.65 -0.16
C ARG A 42 5.59 15.93 -0.07
N ALA A 43 6.00 16.75 0.90
CA ALA A 43 7.41 17.03 1.16
C ALA A 43 8.20 15.75 1.45
N PHE A 44 7.65 14.81 2.21
CA PHE A 44 8.29 13.51 2.46
C PHE A 44 8.46 12.70 1.15
N ILE A 45 7.45 12.64 0.29
CA ILE A 45 7.54 11.94 -1.00
C ILE A 45 8.60 12.59 -1.91
N GLU A 46 8.63 13.93 -1.97
CA GLU A 46 9.61 14.68 -2.77
C GLU A 46 11.05 14.38 -2.38
N THR A 47 11.34 14.14 -1.09
CA THR A 47 12.70 13.77 -0.65
C THR A 47 13.23 12.45 -1.22
N PHE A 48 12.35 11.58 -1.73
CA PHE A 48 12.74 10.33 -2.39
C PHE A 48 12.52 10.35 -3.90
N ALA A 49 11.99 11.44 -4.45
CA ALA A 49 11.79 11.60 -5.89
C ALA A 49 13.08 12.06 -6.61
N GLU A 50 13.99 12.72 -5.89
CA GLU A 50 15.36 13.03 -6.33
C GLU A 50 16.33 11.92 -5.91
N ASP A 51 16.33 10.79 -6.62
CA ASP A 51 17.52 10.04 -7.08
C ASP A 51 17.05 8.72 -7.72
N GLU A 52 16.70 8.75 -9.01
CA GLU A 52 16.94 7.57 -9.83
C GLU A 52 18.41 7.68 -10.26
N PRO A 53 19.37 6.97 -9.64
CA PRO A 53 20.72 6.99 -10.16
C PRO A 53 20.64 6.33 -11.54
N LYS A 54 20.75 7.15 -12.58
CA LYS A 54 21.03 6.69 -13.94
C LYS A 54 22.21 5.73 -13.82
N LYS A 55 21.93 4.43 -13.91
CA LYS A 55 22.95 3.39 -14.02
C LYS A 55 23.86 3.80 -15.16
N GLN A 56 25.10 4.10 -14.77
CA GLN A 56 26.20 4.45 -15.66
C GLN A 56 26.63 3.23 -16.47
#